data_AF-W2YE78-F1
#
_entry.id   AF-W2YE78-F1
#
_cell.length_a   1.000
_cell.length_b   1.000
_cell.length_c   1.000
_cell.angle_alpha   90.00
_cell.angle_beta   90.00
_cell.angle_gamma   90.00
#
_symmetry.space_group_name_H-M   'P 1'
#
loop_
_entity.id
_entity.type
_entity.pdbx_description
1 polymer ?
#
loop_
_entity_poly.entity_id
_entity_poly.type
_entity_poly.pdbx_seq_one_letter_code
_entity_poly.pdbx_strand_id
1 'polypeptide(L)'
;NDRRGQFEAKAQQLKQAAVADGTLGRYRKNFKFWESFCKEFGLPVWINKLHRAEQARTVGLFAGLSASEGYNRPKVGNKFQTFDGKMAAVAFAHKAVRNAKLDYHDPEFEVIAQGYKRSNSQEDRKQPVTAQMLPKMRKVLGTTDERGELMWGSIIVPFFFLDRSSELWGSVTIDRSTGQERVHCIKVSNVKLLDKHGDPVDPEATNATSVEI
;
A
#
# COMPACT_ATOMS: atom_id res chain seq x y z
N ASN A 1 0.95 19.54 -35.78
CA ASN A 1 1.78 18.55 -35.06
C ASN A 1 1.12 18.00 -33.78
N ASP A 2 -0.21 18.13 -33.62
CA ASP A 2 -0.93 17.87 -32.36
C ASP A 2 -1.37 16.40 -32.19
N ARG A 3 -1.70 15.71 -33.29
CA ARG A 3 -2.24 14.34 -33.29
C ARG A 3 -1.28 13.27 -32.73
N ARG A 4 0.03 13.40 -32.99
CA ARG A 4 1.04 12.48 -32.46
C ARG A 4 1.16 12.59 -30.94
N GLY A 5 1.19 13.81 -30.41
CA GLY A 5 1.25 14.06 -28.96
C GLY A 5 0.03 13.51 -28.23
N GLN A 6 -1.16 13.61 -28.83
CA GLN A 6 -2.38 13.01 -28.30
C GLN A 6 -2.28 11.48 -28.18
N PHE A 7 -1.75 10.79 -29.20
CA PHE A 7 -1.57 9.34 -29.14
C PHE A 7 -0.49 8.91 -28.14
N GLU A 8 0.61 9.66 -28.04
CA GLU A 8 1.66 9.40 -27.05
C GLU A 8 1.13 9.60 -25.62
N ALA A 9 0.33 10.64 -25.38
CA ALA A 9 -0.34 10.87 -24.10
C ALA A 9 -1.34 9.74 -23.77
N LYS A 10 -2.12 9.28 -24.74
CA LYS A 10 -3.06 8.16 -24.55
C LYS A 10 -2.33 6.86 -24.25
N ALA A 11 -1.23 6.56 -24.94
CA ALA A 11 -0.38 5.41 -24.65
C ALA A 11 0.21 5.48 -23.23
N GLN A 12 0.59 6.68 -22.77
CA GLN A 12 1.08 6.86 -21.40
C GLN A 12 -0.02 6.65 -20.35
N GLN A 13 -1.25 7.08 -20.62
CA GLN A 13 -2.41 6.78 -19.75
C GLN A 13 -2.65 5.28 -19.64
N LEU A 14 -2.59 4.54 -20.77
CA LEU A 14 -2.75 3.08 -20.76
C LEU A 14 -1.67 2.38 -19.94
N LYS A 15 -0.42 2.83 -20.03
CA LYS A 15 0.69 2.31 -19.19
C LYS A 15 0.46 2.56 -17.70
N GLN A 16 -0.15 3.68 -17.33
CA GLN A 16 -0.48 4.00 -15.95
C GLN A 16 -1.65 3.16 -15.44
N ALA A 17 -2.70 3.00 -16.27
CA ALA A 17 -3.89 2.19 -15.95
C ALA A 17 -3.60 0.69 -15.84
N ALA A 18 -2.45 0.21 -16.33
CA ALA A 18 -1.99 -1.16 -16.13
C ALA A 18 -1.68 -1.51 -14.65
N VAL A 19 -1.67 -0.51 -13.77
CA VAL A 19 -1.40 -0.66 -12.33
C VAL A 19 -2.47 0.10 -11.55
N ALA A 20 -2.95 -0.49 -10.45
CA ALA A 20 -3.92 0.17 -9.58
C ALA A 20 -3.40 1.52 -9.06
N ASP A 21 -4.26 2.53 -8.92
CA ASP A 21 -3.87 3.90 -8.57
C ASP A 21 -3.07 4.00 -7.26
N GLY A 22 -3.48 3.23 -6.24
CA GLY A 22 -2.75 3.18 -4.96
C GLY A 22 -1.32 2.65 -5.12
N THR A 23 -1.13 1.66 -6.00
CA THR A 23 0.19 1.11 -6.33
C THR A 23 0.99 2.11 -7.17
N LEU A 24 0.36 2.80 -8.13
CA LEU A 24 1.01 3.82 -8.95
C LEU A 24 1.52 4.98 -8.08
N GLY A 25 0.73 5.44 -7.12
CA GLY A 25 1.15 6.45 -6.13
C GLY A 25 2.35 6.00 -5.31
N ARG A 26 2.35 4.75 -4.84
CA ARG A 26 3.47 4.15 -4.11
C ARG A 26 4.72 4.02 -4.99
N TYR A 27 4.58 3.59 -6.23
CA TYR A 27 5.69 3.50 -7.18
C TYR A 27 6.31 4.85 -7.47
N ARG A 28 5.50 5.91 -7.67
CA ARG A 28 6.01 7.27 -7.83
C ARG A 28 6.84 7.72 -6.62
N LYS A 29 6.37 7.47 -5.40
CA LYS A 29 7.11 7.81 -4.17
C LYS A 29 8.42 7.03 -4.05
N ASN A 30 8.38 5.72 -4.30
CA ASN A 30 9.56 4.86 -4.24
C ASN A 30 10.58 5.20 -5.33
N PHE A 31 10.11 5.55 -6.54
CA PHE A 31 10.99 5.96 -7.62
C PHE A 31 11.66 7.31 -7.33
N LYS A 32 10.97 8.27 -6.70
CA LYS A 32 11.61 9.50 -6.20
C LYS A 32 12.72 9.22 -5.19
N PHE A 33 12.54 8.22 -4.33
CA PHE A 33 13.59 7.81 -3.40
C PHE A 33 14.82 7.25 -4.14
N TRP A 34 14.60 6.47 -5.21
CA TRP A 34 15.66 6.03 -6.11
C TRP A 34 16.36 7.21 -6.80
N GLU A 35 15.62 8.20 -7.30
CA GLU A 35 16.18 9.41 -7.91
C GLU A 35 17.07 10.18 -6.93
N SER A 36 16.63 10.36 -5.69
CA SER A 36 17.42 11.00 -4.64
C SER A 36 18.71 10.24 -4.35
N PHE A 37 18.63 8.91 -4.21
CA PHE A 37 19.80 8.05 -4.05
C PHE A 37 20.79 8.21 -5.22
N CYS A 38 20.31 8.10 -6.46
CA CYS A 38 21.16 8.25 -7.63
C CYS A 38 21.84 9.62 -7.65
N LYS A 39 21.11 10.69 -7.33
CA LYS A 39 21.65 12.05 -7.27
C LYS A 39 22.73 12.20 -6.20
N GLU A 40 22.50 11.65 -5.01
CA GLU A 40 23.44 11.71 -3.88
C GLU A 40 24.75 10.98 -4.18
N PHE A 41 24.66 9.81 -4.82
CA PHE A 41 25.83 8.99 -5.15
C PHE A 41 26.45 9.30 -6.53
N GLY A 42 25.95 10.32 -7.24
CA GLY A 42 26.43 10.69 -8.58
C GLY A 42 26.19 9.62 -9.66
N LEU A 43 25.17 8.78 -9.48
CA LEU A 43 24.82 7.67 -10.38
C LEU A 43 23.71 8.09 -11.35
N PRO A 44 23.65 7.51 -12.56
CA PRO A 44 22.55 7.76 -13.47
C PRO A 44 21.25 7.12 -12.94
N VAL A 45 20.16 7.87 -12.94
CA VAL A 45 18.81 7.38 -12.56
C VAL A 45 18.38 6.20 -13.43
N TRP A 46 18.70 6.27 -14.73
CA TRP A 46 18.34 5.27 -15.71
C TRP A 46 19.50 4.34 -15.98
N ILE A 47 19.56 3.22 -15.25
CA ILE A 47 20.70 2.30 -15.29
C ILE A 47 20.65 1.33 -16.48
N ASN A 48 19.57 1.31 -17.25
CA ASN A 48 19.39 0.38 -18.38
C ASN A 48 20.43 0.52 -19.51
N LYS A 49 21.24 1.58 -19.51
CA LYS A 49 22.33 1.78 -20.48
C LYS A 49 23.70 1.37 -19.93
N LEU A 50 23.80 1.12 -18.63
CA LEU A 50 25.04 0.71 -18.00
C LEU A 50 25.36 -0.75 -18.32
N HIS A 51 26.62 -1.15 -18.16
CA HIS A 51 26.98 -2.56 -18.23
C HIS A 51 26.32 -3.34 -17.08
N ARG A 52 26.05 -4.63 -17.29
CA ARG A 52 25.31 -5.48 -16.33
C ARG A 52 25.90 -5.43 -14.91
N ALA A 53 27.23 -5.52 -14.80
CA ALA A 53 27.94 -5.42 -13.52
C ALA A 53 27.76 -4.06 -12.82
N GLU A 54 27.69 -2.96 -13.59
CA GLU A 54 27.47 -1.62 -13.03
C GLU A 54 26.01 -1.43 -12.58
N GLN A 55 25.06 -2.02 -13.30
CA GLN A 55 23.66 -2.07 -12.88
C GLN A 55 23.54 -2.81 -11.53
N ALA A 56 24.16 -3.98 -11.43
CA ALA A 56 24.15 -4.80 -10.23
C ALA A 56 24.81 -4.09 -9.04
N ARG A 57 26.00 -3.49 -9.26
CA ARG A 57 26.67 -2.67 -8.25
C ARG A 57 25.80 -1.52 -7.76
N THR A 58 25.12 -0.81 -8.66
CA THR A 58 24.21 0.29 -8.31
C THR A 58 23.06 -0.20 -7.44
N VAL A 59 22.47 -1.36 -7.77
CA VAL A 59 21.41 -1.97 -6.96
C VAL A 59 21.93 -2.49 -5.62
N GLY A 60 23.15 -3.04 -5.57
CA GLY A 60 23.80 -3.43 -4.33
C GLY A 60 24.00 -2.28 -3.37
N LEU A 61 24.47 -1.12 -3.87
CA LEU A 61 24.57 0.11 -3.08
C LEU A 61 23.20 0.56 -2.56
N PHE A 62 22.17 0.51 -3.41
CA PHE A 62 20.81 0.87 -3.02
C PHE A 62 20.21 -0.09 -1.98
N ALA A 63 20.51 -1.39 -2.09
CA ALA A 63 20.13 -2.39 -1.10
C ALA A 63 20.82 -2.14 0.23
N GLY A 64 22.13 -1.83 0.22
CA GLY A 64 22.89 -1.41 1.38
C GLY A 64 22.28 -0.20 2.06
N LEU A 65 22.05 0.89 1.32
CA LEU A 65 21.35 2.08 1.83
C LEU A 65 19.98 1.71 2.41
N SER A 66 19.20 0.90 1.69
CA SER A 66 17.87 0.52 2.15
C SER A 66 17.91 -0.32 3.42
N ALA A 67 18.94 -1.14 3.61
CA ALA A 67 19.14 -1.97 4.80
C ALA A 67 19.72 -1.20 5.99
N SER A 68 20.41 -0.08 5.75
CA SER A 68 20.97 0.77 6.80
C SER A 68 20.04 1.92 7.19
N GLU A 69 19.25 2.43 6.25
CA GLU A 69 18.49 3.67 6.40
C GLU A 69 17.05 3.56 5.90
N GLY A 70 16.13 3.97 6.77
CA GLY A 70 14.72 4.09 6.50
C GLY A 70 14.40 5.47 5.94
N TYR A 71 13.37 5.56 5.08
CA TYR A 71 12.97 6.82 4.41
C TYR A 71 12.87 8.03 5.36
N ASN A 72 12.44 7.82 6.61
CA ASN A 72 12.31 8.86 7.65
C ASN A 72 13.06 8.51 8.95
N ARG A 73 13.91 7.47 8.94
CA ARG A 73 14.57 6.96 10.15
C ARG A 73 16.03 6.67 9.85
N PRO A 74 16.90 7.68 10.02
CA PRO A 74 18.34 7.47 9.94
C PRO A 74 18.74 6.34 10.89
N LYS A 75 19.63 5.45 10.46
CA LYS A 75 20.14 4.28 11.23
C LYS A 75 19.15 3.14 11.49
N VAL A 76 17.92 3.21 10.95
CA VAL A 76 16.96 2.10 11.03
C VAL A 76 16.61 1.65 9.62
N GLY A 77 17.19 0.52 9.20
CA GLY A 77 16.94 -0.10 7.91
C GLY A 77 15.48 -0.34 7.60
N ASN A 78 15.15 -0.30 6.30
CA ASN A 78 13.86 -0.77 5.82
C ASN A 78 13.75 -2.28 5.99
N LYS A 79 12.51 -2.75 6.10
CA LYS A 79 12.21 -4.17 5.96
C LYS A 79 12.47 -4.65 4.54
N PHE A 80 12.80 -5.93 4.37
CA PHE A 80 13.01 -6.52 3.04
C PHE A 80 11.81 -6.28 2.10
N GLN A 81 10.58 -6.46 2.58
CA GLN A 81 9.38 -6.23 1.76
C GLN A 81 9.25 -4.77 1.27
N THR A 82 9.73 -3.80 2.06
CA THR A 82 9.78 -2.39 1.64
C THR A 82 10.83 -2.18 0.55
N PHE A 83 12.01 -2.80 0.69
CA PHE A 83 13.03 -2.78 -0.36
C PHE A 83 12.55 -3.42 -1.66
N ASP A 84 11.92 -4.59 -1.59
CA ASP A 84 11.33 -5.27 -2.73
C ASP A 84 10.30 -4.38 -3.45
N GLY A 85 9.43 -3.72 -2.67
CA GLY A 85 8.50 -2.72 -3.19
C GLY A 85 9.18 -1.47 -3.81
N LYS A 86 10.39 -1.10 -3.38
CA LYS A 86 11.19 -0.04 -4.02
C LYS A 86 11.76 -0.54 -5.35
N MET A 87 12.33 -1.75 -5.39
CA MET A 87 12.87 -2.33 -6.61
C MET A 87 11.79 -2.56 -7.66
N ALA A 88 10.60 -3.00 -7.27
CA ALA A 88 9.46 -3.11 -8.18
C ALA A 88 9.09 -1.76 -8.81
N ALA A 89 9.17 -0.66 -8.06
CA ALA A 89 8.94 0.68 -8.59
C ALA A 89 10.02 1.10 -9.61
N VAL A 90 11.29 0.79 -9.32
CA VAL A 90 12.41 1.04 -10.24
C VAL A 90 12.25 0.23 -11.53
N ALA A 91 11.93 -1.07 -11.42
CA ALA A 91 11.64 -1.95 -12.54
C ALA A 91 10.50 -1.41 -13.41
N PHE A 92 9.39 -1.02 -12.75
CA PHE A 92 8.22 -0.49 -13.42
C PHE A 92 8.53 0.81 -14.16
N ALA A 93 9.27 1.74 -13.55
CA ALA A 93 9.65 3.00 -14.19
C ALA A 93 10.52 2.76 -15.43
N HIS A 94 11.53 1.87 -15.35
CA HIS A 94 12.35 1.51 -16.50
C HIS A 94 11.52 0.88 -17.62
N LYS A 95 10.58 0.00 -17.29
CA LYS A 95 9.67 -0.62 -18.26
C LYS A 95 8.75 0.42 -18.91
N ALA A 96 8.07 1.24 -18.11
CA ALA A 96 7.05 2.17 -18.58
C ALA A 96 7.64 3.35 -19.38
N VAL A 97 8.77 3.91 -18.92
CA VAL A 97 9.37 5.14 -19.47
C VAL A 97 10.44 4.85 -20.50
N ARG A 98 11.30 3.85 -20.26
CA ARG A 98 12.45 3.54 -21.12
C ARG A 98 12.24 2.34 -22.04
N ASN A 99 11.09 1.66 -21.93
CA ASN A 99 10.87 0.39 -22.60
C ASN A 99 12.00 -0.62 -22.33
N ALA A 100 12.55 -0.57 -21.10
CA ALA A 100 13.69 -1.38 -20.69
C ALA A 100 13.29 -2.33 -19.58
N LYS A 101 13.75 -3.58 -19.67
CA LYS A 101 13.58 -4.58 -18.61
C LYS A 101 14.90 -4.70 -17.87
N LEU A 102 14.93 -4.27 -16.61
CA LEU A 102 16.01 -4.62 -15.70
C LEU A 102 15.90 -6.10 -15.37
N ASP A 103 17.01 -6.83 -15.47
CA ASP A 103 17.05 -8.27 -15.21
C ASP A 103 17.34 -8.53 -13.72
N TYR A 104 16.28 -8.60 -12.93
CA TYR A 104 16.35 -8.89 -11.50
C TYR A 104 16.67 -10.36 -11.17
N HIS A 105 16.74 -11.22 -12.19
CA HIS A 105 17.18 -12.61 -12.07
C HIS A 105 18.67 -12.78 -12.38
N ASP A 106 19.39 -11.68 -12.57
CA ASP A 106 20.84 -11.73 -12.62
C ASP A 106 21.40 -12.27 -11.28
N PRO A 107 22.42 -13.15 -11.31
CA PRO A 107 22.95 -13.76 -10.09
C PRO A 107 23.33 -12.76 -9.00
N GLU A 108 23.87 -11.59 -9.35
CA GLU A 108 24.28 -10.60 -8.37
C GLU A 108 23.06 -9.97 -7.68
N PHE A 109 22.01 -9.66 -8.45
CA PHE A 109 20.74 -9.16 -7.92
C PHE A 109 20.08 -10.17 -6.98
N GLU A 110 20.05 -11.45 -7.38
CA GLU A 110 19.45 -12.53 -6.59
C GLU A 110 20.21 -12.73 -5.27
N VAL A 111 21.54 -12.73 -5.31
CA VAL A 111 22.38 -12.88 -4.11
C VAL A 111 22.18 -11.70 -3.16
N ILE A 112 22.14 -10.46 -3.66
CA ILE A 112 21.89 -9.26 -2.84
C ILE A 112 20.50 -9.32 -2.19
N ALA A 113 19.46 -9.59 -2.98
CA ALA A 113 18.09 -9.66 -2.49
C ALA A 113 17.94 -10.77 -1.44
N GLN A 114 18.53 -11.94 -1.69
CA GLN A 114 18.48 -13.06 -0.76
C GLN A 114 19.28 -12.78 0.53
N GLY A 115 20.44 -12.13 0.42
CA GLY A 115 21.23 -11.70 1.56
C GLY A 115 20.46 -10.73 2.44
N TYR A 116 19.83 -9.72 1.84
CA TYR A 116 18.99 -8.76 2.57
C TYR A 116 17.78 -9.46 3.22
N LYS A 117 17.09 -10.34 2.50
CA LYS A 117 15.96 -11.09 3.06
C LYS A 117 16.35 -11.87 4.31
N ARG A 118 17.50 -12.56 4.30
CA ARG A 118 17.99 -13.36 5.44
C ARG A 118 18.47 -12.51 6.61
N SER A 119 19.14 -11.39 6.35
CA SER A 119 19.62 -10.50 7.41
C SER A 119 18.50 -9.70 8.06
N ASN A 120 17.34 -9.59 7.40
CA ASN A 120 16.17 -8.85 7.87
C ASN A 120 15.00 -9.75 8.33
N SER A 121 15.16 -11.09 8.31
CA SER A 121 14.06 -12.04 8.55
C SER A 121 13.71 -12.31 10.02
N GLN A 122 14.27 -11.57 10.98
CA GLN A 122 13.76 -11.60 12.35
C GLN A 122 12.49 -10.75 12.43
N GLU A 123 11.37 -11.36 12.04
CA GLU A 123 10.06 -10.77 12.23
C GLU A 123 9.30 -11.49 13.33
N ASP A 124 8.88 -10.73 14.34
CA ASP A 124 7.74 -11.09 15.18
C ASP A 124 6.50 -11.14 14.29
N ARG A 125 6.18 -12.34 13.79
CA ARG A 125 4.96 -12.55 13.03
C ARG A 125 3.78 -12.16 13.91
N LYS A 126 2.97 -11.21 13.44
CA LYS A 126 1.70 -10.88 14.07
C LYS A 126 0.87 -12.16 14.14
N GLN A 127 0.47 -12.53 15.35
CA GLN A 127 -0.42 -13.67 15.55
C GLN A 127 -1.78 -13.35 14.94
N PRO A 128 -2.43 -14.32 14.28
CA PRO A 128 -3.77 -14.12 13.74
C PRO A 128 -4.75 -13.84 14.88
N VAL A 129 -5.76 -13.02 14.60
CA VAL A 129 -6.90 -12.86 15.52
C VAL A 129 -7.66 -14.17 15.56
N THR A 130 -7.94 -14.67 16.77
CA THR A 130 -8.71 -15.90 16.96
C THR A 130 -10.11 -15.60 17.47
N ALA A 131 -11.06 -16.52 17.26
CA ALA A 131 -12.43 -16.35 17.72
C ALA A 131 -12.51 -16.11 19.25
N GLN A 132 -11.61 -16.72 20.02
CA GLN A 132 -11.52 -16.55 21.48
C GLN A 132 -11.08 -15.14 21.90
N MET A 133 -10.46 -14.37 21.01
CA MET A 133 -10.09 -12.98 21.29
C MET A 133 -11.28 -12.03 21.16
N LEU A 134 -12.29 -12.37 20.36
CA LEU A 134 -13.44 -11.50 20.11
C LEU A 134 -14.22 -11.14 21.40
N PRO A 135 -14.58 -12.09 22.29
CA PRO A 135 -15.25 -11.72 23.54
C PRO A 135 -14.40 -10.81 24.44
N LYS A 136 -13.07 -10.95 24.39
CA LYS A 136 -12.16 -10.07 25.15
C LYS A 136 -12.13 -8.67 24.55
N MET A 137 -12.10 -8.57 23.22
CA MET A 137 -12.18 -7.28 22.51
C MET A 137 -13.51 -6.56 22.81
N ARG A 138 -14.64 -7.29 22.82
CA ARG A 138 -15.95 -6.71 23.19
C ARG A 138 -15.95 -6.17 24.62
N LYS A 139 -15.37 -6.90 25.56
CA LYS A 139 -15.24 -6.45 26.96
C LYS A 139 -14.39 -5.18 27.08
N VAL A 140 -13.31 -5.07 26.31
CA VAL A 140 -12.46 -3.87 26.27
C VAL A 140 -13.20 -2.66 25.72
N LEU A 141 -14.08 -2.86 24.73
CA LEU A 141 -14.92 -1.79 24.17
C LEU A 141 -15.98 -1.27 25.17
N GLY A 142 -16.30 -2.04 26.23
CA GLY A 142 -17.19 -1.61 27.31
C GLY A 142 -18.67 -1.54 26.92
N THR A 143 -19.45 -0.73 27.64
CA THR A 143 -20.82 -0.35 27.24
C THR A 143 -20.77 0.62 26.07
N THR A 144 -21.23 0.14 24.94
CA THR A 144 -21.08 0.78 23.64
C THR A 144 -22.24 1.72 23.39
N ASP A 145 -21.93 3.01 23.33
CA ASP A 145 -22.73 3.98 22.59
C ASP A 145 -22.78 3.58 21.10
N GLU A 146 -23.51 4.32 20.27
CA GLU A 146 -23.62 4.04 18.82
C GLU A 146 -22.25 3.89 18.14
N ARG A 147 -21.24 4.65 18.59
CA ARG A 147 -19.86 4.58 18.07
C ARG A 147 -19.18 3.28 18.46
N GLY A 148 -19.40 2.81 19.67
CA GLY A 148 -18.92 1.52 20.14
C GLY A 148 -19.52 0.33 19.38
N GLU A 149 -20.81 0.38 19.05
CA GLU A 149 -21.46 -0.66 18.23
C GLU A 149 -20.94 -0.65 16.79
N LEU A 150 -20.77 0.54 16.20
CA LEU A 150 -20.16 0.67 14.87
C LEU A 150 -18.73 0.09 14.85
N MET A 151 -17.93 0.38 15.88
CA MET A 151 -16.59 -0.18 16.02
C MET A 151 -16.62 -1.70 16.18
N TRP A 152 -17.58 -2.24 16.93
CA TRP A 152 -17.75 -3.67 17.07
C TRP A 152 -18.13 -4.36 15.74
N GLY A 153 -19.05 -3.76 14.98
CA GLY A 153 -19.39 -4.21 13.63
C GLY A 153 -18.17 -4.23 12.70
N SER A 154 -17.32 -3.20 12.77
CA SER A 154 -16.08 -3.10 11.99
C SER A 154 -15.02 -4.17 12.33
N ILE A 155 -15.15 -4.86 13.47
CA ILE A 155 -14.28 -5.97 13.87
C ILE A 155 -14.90 -7.31 13.47
N ILE A 156 -16.20 -7.48 13.72
CA ILE A 156 -16.90 -8.77 13.53
C ILE A 156 -17.08 -9.12 12.07
N VAL A 157 -17.50 -8.17 11.23
CA VAL A 157 -17.74 -8.43 9.80
C VAL A 157 -16.47 -8.94 9.10
N PRO A 158 -15.33 -8.23 9.12
CA PRO A 158 -14.13 -8.72 8.43
C PRO A 158 -13.51 -9.96 9.11
N PHE A 159 -13.80 -10.24 10.38
CA PHE A 159 -13.34 -11.49 11.01
C PHE A 159 -14.01 -12.73 10.40
N PHE A 160 -15.33 -12.70 10.21
CA PHE A 160 -16.06 -13.87 9.69
C PHE A 160 -15.99 -13.99 8.17
N PHE A 161 -16.00 -12.86 7.46
CA PHE A 161 -15.97 -12.84 6.00
C PHE A 161 -14.55 -12.79 5.43
N LEU A 162 -13.54 -12.57 6.28
CA LEU A 162 -12.14 -12.37 5.89
C LEU A 162 -11.95 -11.19 4.93
N ASP A 163 -12.88 -10.24 4.96
CA ASP A 163 -12.88 -9.08 4.09
C ASP A 163 -11.68 -8.18 4.38
N ARG A 164 -11.06 -7.69 3.31
CA ARG A 164 -10.08 -6.61 3.41
C ARG A 164 -10.80 -5.32 3.74
N SER A 165 -10.14 -4.42 4.44
CA SER A 165 -10.69 -3.09 4.71
C SER A 165 -11.11 -2.34 3.45
N SER A 166 -10.44 -2.55 2.31
CA SER A 166 -10.84 -1.96 1.03
C SER A 166 -12.12 -2.54 0.42
N GLU A 167 -12.51 -3.76 0.80
CA GLU A 167 -13.77 -4.40 0.37
C GLU A 167 -14.91 -3.89 1.25
N LEU A 168 -14.66 -3.76 2.55
CA LEU A 168 -15.64 -3.26 3.51
C LEU A 168 -15.91 -1.75 3.35
N TRP A 169 -14.90 -0.95 2.98
CA TRP A 169 -14.97 0.52 2.98
C TRP A 169 -14.76 1.17 1.60
N GLY A 170 -14.60 0.37 0.54
CA GLY A 170 -14.20 0.85 -0.77
C GLY A 170 -12.76 1.39 -0.82
N SER A 171 -12.40 2.09 -1.90
CA SER A 171 -11.07 2.72 -2.00
C SER A 171 -10.92 3.79 -0.92
N VAL A 172 -9.92 3.64 -0.05
CA VAL A 172 -9.56 4.65 0.96
C VAL A 172 -9.23 5.96 0.25
N THR A 173 -10.20 6.86 0.22
CA THR A 173 -10.00 8.23 -0.23
C THR A 173 -9.32 8.98 0.91
N ILE A 174 -8.27 9.74 0.59
CA ILE A 174 -7.61 10.61 1.55
C ILE A 174 -8.30 11.95 1.43
N ASP A 175 -9.09 12.32 2.44
CA ASP A 175 -9.62 13.67 2.53
C ASP A 175 -8.45 14.63 2.82
N ARG A 176 -8.22 15.59 1.92
CA ARG A 176 -7.20 16.63 2.03
C ARG A 176 -7.78 18.01 2.27
N SER A 177 -9.11 18.13 2.35
CA SER A 177 -9.81 19.42 2.50
C SER A 177 -9.45 20.16 3.78
N THR A 178 -8.99 19.44 4.81
CA THR A 178 -8.67 19.98 6.14
C THR A 178 -7.17 20.09 6.44
N GLY A 179 -6.30 19.79 5.46
CA GLY A 179 -4.84 19.86 5.65
C GLY A 179 -4.23 18.75 6.52
N GLN A 180 -5.02 17.82 7.05
CA GLN A 180 -4.58 16.60 7.71
C GLN A 180 -5.03 15.38 6.91
N GLU A 181 -4.15 14.40 6.69
CA GLU A 181 -4.52 13.13 6.05
C GLU A 181 -5.46 12.35 6.98
N ARG A 182 -6.76 12.32 6.66
CA ARG A 182 -7.73 11.48 7.37
C ARG A 182 -8.17 10.33 6.48
N VAL A 183 -8.08 9.12 7.03
CA VAL A 183 -8.66 7.90 6.45
C VAL A 183 -10.16 7.94 6.73
N HIS A 184 -11.00 7.80 5.71
CA HIS A 184 -12.45 7.82 5.89
C HIS A 184 -12.90 6.70 6.85
N CYS A 185 -13.60 7.10 7.91
CA CYS A 185 -14.48 6.25 8.69
C CYS A 185 -15.91 6.38 8.17
N ILE A 186 -16.71 5.31 8.31
CA ILE A 186 -18.16 5.40 8.15
C ILE A 186 -18.68 6.44 9.15
N LYS A 187 -19.34 7.46 8.62
CA LYS A 187 -20.18 8.35 9.43
C LYS A 187 -21.53 7.66 9.60
N VAL A 188 -22.22 7.90 10.71
CA VAL A 188 -23.59 7.41 10.93
C VAL A 188 -24.52 7.77 9.77
N SER A 189 -24.26 8.89 9.07
CA SER A 189 -24.96 9.28 7.84
C SER A 189 -24.84 8.32 6.65
N ASN A 190 -23.87 7.40 6.69
CA ASN A 190 -23.58 6.43 5.63
C ASN A 190 -24.10 5.04 5.99
N VAL A 191 -24.94 4.91 7.02
CA VAL A 191 -25.53 3.65 7.44
C VAL A 191 -27.04 3.81 7.42
N LYS A 192 -27.73 2.93 6.70
CA LYS A 192 -29.19 2.82 6.73
C LYS A 192 -29.56 1.59 7.52
N LEU A 193 -30.34 1.77 8.57
CA LEU A 193 -31.01 0.68 9.25
C LEU A 193 -32.29 0.38 8.47
N LEU A 194 -32.57 -0.88 8.20
CA LEU A 194 -33.79 -1.32 7.52
C LEU A 194 -34.63 -2.21 8.44
N ASP A 195 -35.94 -2.04 8.41
CA ASP A 195 -36.87 -2.95 9.07
C ASP A 195 -37.04 -4.28 8.31
N LYS A 196 -37.95 -5.14 8.80
CA LYS A 196 -38.19 -6.48 8.23
C LYS A 196 -38.82 -6.45 6.83
N HIS A 197 -39.27 -5.28 6.38
CA HIS A 197 -39.84 -5.04 5.06
C HIS A 197 -38.82 -4.39 4.11
N GLY A 198 -37.64 -4.02 4.62
CA GLY A 198 -36.59 -3.37 3.85
C GLY A 198 -36.71 -1.84 3.83
N ASP A 199 -37.53 -1.25 4.70
CA ASP A 199 -37.75 0.19 4.75
C ASP A 199 -36.76 0.87 5.72
N PRO A 200 -36.20 2.06 5.36
CA PRO A 200 -35.28 2.78 6.23
C PRO A 200 -35.93 3.21 7.55
N VAL A 201 -35.27 2.91 8.66
CA VAL A 201 -35.70 3.31 10.01
C VAL A 201 -34.67 4.23 10.66
N ASP A 202 -35.16 5.02 11.62
CA ASP A 202 -34.33 5.91 12.42
C ASP A 202 -33.27 5.12 13.20
N PRO A 203 -32.04 5.65 13.37
CA PRO A 203 -31.00 5.03 14.19
C PRO A 203 -31.43 4.64 15.61
N GLU A 204 -32.37 5.39 16.21
CA GLU A 204 -32.91 5.12 17.55
C GLU A 204 -34.07 4.12 17.56
N ALA A 205 -34.51 3.65 16.38
CA ALA A 205 -35.65 2.75 16.27
C ALA A 205 -35.28 1.31 16.66
N THR A 206 -36.11 0.69 17.51
CA THR A 206 -35.87 -0.67 18.05
C THR A 206 -36.30 -1.79 17.10
N ASN A 207 -36.86 -1.45 15.93
CA ASN A 207 -37.40 -2.39 14.94
C ASN A 207 -36.48 -2.62 13.73
N ALA A 208 -35.24 -2.13 13.76
CA ALA A 208 -34.24 -2.43 12.73
C ALA A 208 -33.90 -3.93 12.72
N THR A 209 -33.92 -4.55 11.54
CA THR A 209 -33.59 -5.97 11.35
C THR A 209 -32.42 -6.23 10.41
N SER A 210 -32.02 -5.25 9.60
CA SER A 210 -30.81 -5.34 8.77
C SER A 210 -30.13 -3.98 8.60
N VAL A 211 -28.86 -3.98 8.21
CA VAL A 211 -28.04 -2.77 8.06
C VAL A 211 -27.44 -2.74 6.66
N GLU A 212 -27.62 -1.62 5.96
CA GLU A 212 -26.97 -1.32 4.69
C GLU A 212 -25.98 -0.15 4.86
N ILE A 213 -24.89 -0.20 4.10
CA ILE A 213 -23.81 0.80 4.07
C ILE A 213 -23.77 1.43 2.68
#